data_AF-A0A920FDC4-F1
#
_entry.id   AF-A0A920FDC4-F1
#
_cell.length_a   1.000
_cell.length_b   1.000
_cell.length_c   1.000
_cell.angle_alpha   90.00
_cell.angle_beta   90.00
_cell.angle_gamma   90.00
#
_symmetry.space_group_name_H-M   'P 1'
#
loop_
_entity.id
_entity.type
_entity.pdbx_description
1 polymer ?
#
loop_
_entity_poly.entity_id
_entity_poly.type
_entity_poly.pdbx_seq_one_letter_code
_entity_poly.pdbx_strand_id
1 'polypeptide(L)' 'MDMEHNWGIPGLPTTFLLSPDGEMIYRAVGKRDFSSPDMENFFQGLIESYF' A
#
# COMPACT_ATOMS: atom_id res chain seq x y z
N MET A 1 7.40 5.51 17.74
CA MET A 1 8.71 4.85 17.72
C MET A 1 8.59 3.34 17.51
N ASP A 2 8.08 2.53 18.45
CA ASP A 2 8.04 1.06 18.27
C ASP A 2 7.21 0.61 17.06
N MET A 3 6.07 1.27 16.83
CA MET A 3 5.21 0.97 15.69
C MET A 3 5.92 1.27 14.36
N GLU A 4 6.53 2.45 14.19
CA GLU A 4 7.21 2.82 12.94
C GLU A 4 8.38 1.89 12.62
N HIS A 5 9.11 1.44 13.65
CA HIS A 5 10.18 0.47 13.52
C HIS A 5 9.66 -0.93 13.15
N ASN A 6 8.59 -1.39 13.81
CA ASN A 6 7.97 -2.69 13.51
C ASN A 6 7.39 -2.75 12.09
N TRP A 7 6.90 -1.62 11.57
CA TRP A 7 6.43 -1.49 10.19
C TRP A 7 7.56 -1.16 9.20
N GLY A 8 8.81 -1.02 9.67
CA GLY A 8 9.99 -0.76 8.84
C GLY A 8 9.91 0.52 8.00
N ILE A 9 9.26 1.58 8.50
CA ILE A 9 8.98 2.81 7.75
C ILE A 9 10.30 3.51 7.36
N PRO A 10 10.65 3.64 6.06
CA PRO A 10 11.95 4.12 5.62
C PRO A 10 11.95 5.63 5.33
N GLY A 11 10.76 6.24 5.34
CA GLY A 11 10.51 7.64 4.98
C GLY A 11 9.02 7.95 5.07
N LEU A 12 8.68 9.24 5.14
CA LEU A 12 7.30 9.70 5.27
C LEU A 12 6.84 10.48 4.03
N PRO A 13 5.55 10.40 3.65
CA PRO A 13 4.58 9.41 4.11
C PRO A 13 4.95 8.00 3.58
N THR A 14 4.57 6.95 4.31
CA THR A 14 4.56 5.57 3.81
C THR A 14 3.14 5.02 3.91
N THR A 15 2.65 4.44 2.83
CA THR A 15 1.33 3.82 2.73
C THR A 15 1.49 2.33 2.47
N PHE A 16 0.68 1.51 3.14
CA PHE A 16 0.62 0.06 2.95
C PHE A 16 -0.79 -0.34 2.53
N LEU A 17 -0.90 -1.32 1.64
CA LEU A 17 -2.14 -2.02 1.32
C LEU A 17 -2.01 -3.45 1.85
N LEU A 18 -3.01 -3.87 2.61
CA LEU A 18 -3.07 -5.21 3.21
C LEU A 18 -4.24 -5.99 2.59
N SER A 19 -4.06 -7.28 2.38
CA SER A 19 -5.13 -8.20 2.04
C SER A 19 -6.05 -8.45 3.25
N PRO A 20 -7.25 -9.01 3.05
CA PRO A 20 -8.13 -9.46 4.13
C PRO A 20 -7.48 -10.46 5.11
N ASP A 21 -6.54 -11.29 4.63
CA ASP A 21 -5.77 -12.23 5.48
C ASP A 21 -4.67 -11.54 6.29
N GLY A 22 -4.47 -10.24 6.10
CA GLY A 22 -3.45 -9.44 6.79
C GLY A 22 -2.08 -9.44 6.10
N GLU A 23 -1.98 -9.92 4.86
CA GLU A 23 -0.73 -9.92 4.11
C GLU A 23 -0.46 -8.57 3.44
N MET A 24 0.79 -8.13 3.41
CA MET A 24 1.17 -6.88 2.72
C MET A 24 1.27 -7.10 1.21
N ILE A 25 0.35 -6.53 0.45
CA ILE A 25 0.28 -6.69 -1.01
C ILE A 25 0.80 -5.48 -1.79
N TYR A 26 0.90 -4.31 -1.13
CA TYR A 26 1.53 -3.14 -1.74
C TYR A 26 2.10 -2.18 -0.68
N ARG A 27 3.16 -1.45 -1.07
CA ARG A 27 3.84 -0.43 -0.28
C ARG A 27 4.25 0.76 -1.15
N ALA A 28 3.92 1.97 -0.71
CA ALA A 28 4.37 3.21 -1.33
C ALA A 28 5.13 4.07 -0.32
N VAL A 29 6.26 4.65 -0.75
CA VAL A 29 7.03 5.64 0.01
C VAL A 29 7.02 6.97 -0.75
N GLY A 30 6.72 8.04 -0.03
CA GLY A 30 6.54 9.38 -0.59
C GLY A 30 5.12 9.63 -1.11
N LYS A 31 4.91 10.84 -1.65
CA LYS A 31 3.59 11.26 -2.14
C LYS A 31 3.16 10.47 -3.38
N ARG A 32 1.89 10.07 -3.42
CA ARG A 32 1.21 9.54 -4.60
C ARG A 32 -0.15 10.20 -4.75
N ASP A 33 -0.65 10.27 -5.98
CA ASP A 33 -2.04 10.60 -6.26
C ASP A 33 -2.83 9.29 -6.37
N PHE A 34 -3.36 8.84 -5.23
CA PHE A 34 -4.13 7.60 -5.16
C PHE A 34 -5.50 7.69 -5.84
N SER A 35 -5.94 8.90 -6.22
CA SER A 35 -7.16 9.14 -7.01
C SER A 35 -6.91 9.22 -8.51
N SER A 36 -5.67 9.01 -8.96
CA SER A 36 -5.39 8.97 -10.40
C SER A 36 -5.98 7.70 -11.03
N PRO A 37 -6.50 7.77 -12.27
CA PRO A 37 -7.04 6.60 -12.96
C PRO A 37 -6.04 5.44 -13.06
N ASP A 38 -4.75 5.74 -13.21
CA ASP A 38 -3.69 4.72 -13.26
C ASP A 38 -3.56 3.96 -11.92
N MET A 39 -3.67 4.68 -10.79
CA MET A 39 -3.63 4.06 -9.46
C MET A 39 -4.89 3.26 -9.17
N GLU A 40 -6.06 3.76 -9.59
CA GLU A 40 -7.33 3.02 -9.47
C GLU A 40 -7.28 1.70 -10.26
N ASN A 41 -6.84 1.75 -11.52
CA ASN A 41 -6.68 0.55 -12.36
C ASN A 41 -5.65 -0.43 -11.76
N PHE A 42 -4.56 0.08 -11.20
CA PHE A 42 -3.58 -0.75 -10.51
C PHE A 42 -4.19 -1.48 -9.31
N PHE A 43 -4.94 -0.78 -8.45
CA PHE A 43 -5.58 -1.42 -7.30
C PHE A 43 -6.68 -2.39 -7.70
N GLN A 44 -7.46 -2.07 -8.74
CA GLN A 44 -8.45 -2.99 -9.29
C GLN A 44 -7.80 -4.31 -9.72
N GLY A 45 -6.68 -4.24 -10.46
CA GLY A 45 -5.93 -5.43 -10.86
C GLY A 45 -5.39 -6.23 -9.67
N LEU A 46 -4.92 -5.57 -8.61
CA LEU A 46 -4.49 -6.25 -7.39
C LEU A 46 -5.66 -6.98 -6.71
N ILE A 47 -6.81 -6.34 -6.59
CA ILE A 47 -8.01 -6.93 -5.99
C ILE A 47 -8.49 -8.13 -6.81
N GLU A 48 -8.59 -7.98 -8.12
CA GLU A 48 -9.00 -9.07 -9.03
C GLU A 48 -8.01 -10.25 -9.03
N SER A 49 -6.72 -10.00 -8.82
CA SER A 49 -5.73 -11.09 -8.72
C SER A 49 -5.82 -11.88 -7.41
N TYR A 50 -6.48 -11.34 -6.39
CA TYR A 50 -6.58 -11.94 -5.08
C TYR A 50 -7.87 -12.78 -4.90
N PHE A 51 -8.95 -12.44 -5.60
CA PHE A 51 -10.24 -13.14 -5.57
C PHE A 51 -10.47 -14.01 -6.81
#